data_AF-A0A9D9QF30-F1
#
_entry.id   AF-A0A9D9QF30-F1
#
_cell.length_a   1.000
_cell.length_b   1.000
_cell.length_c   1.000
_cell.angle_alpha   90.00
_cell.angle_beta   90.00
_cell.angle_gamma   90.00
#
_symmetry.space_group_name_H-M   'P 1'
#
loop_
_entity.id
_entity.type
_entity.pdbx_description
1 polymer ?
#
loop_
_entity_poly.entity_id
_entity_poly.type
_entity_poly.pdbx_seq_one_letter_code
_entity_poly.pdbx_strand_id
1 'polypeptide(L)'
;MFLSFNGKISAILKTEKTIKRSIHFLSALSAPARRALENNGISTLEQLSNYIKKEVLKFHGMGKSSIPKLEKLLSDQNMSFRSGE
;
A
#
# COMPACT_ATOMS: atom_id res chain seq x y z
N MET A 1 -13.64 -32.92 26.95
CA MET A 1 -13.35 -31.50 27.25
C MET A 1 -12.35 -31.02 26.20
N PHE A 2 -12.81 -30.46 25.09
CA PHE A 2 -11.93 -30.02 23.99
C PHE A 2 -11.50 -28.57 24.24
N LEU A 3 -10.23 -28.37 24.53
CA LEU A 3 -9.63 -27.05 24.70
C LEU A 3 -9.54 -26.36 23.32
N SER A 4 -10.27 -25.26 23.19
CA SER A 4 -10.33 -24.40 22.02
C SER A 4 -8.99 -23.68 21.81
N PHE A 5 -8.26 -24.03 20.74
CA PHE A 5 -7.03 -23.34 20.35
C PHE A 5 -7.27 -22.48 19.10
N ASN A 6 -8.16 -21.48 19.22
CA ASN A 6 -8.53 -20.57 18.13
C ASN A 6 -7.72 -19.25 18.11
N GLY A 7 -6.60 -19.16 18.86
CA GLY A 7 -5.88 -17.89 19.04
C GLY A 7 -4.66 -17.65 18.14
N LYS A 8 -3.89 -18.69 17.77
CA LYS A 8 -2.58 -18.51 17.11
C LYS A 8 -2.58 -18.56 15.57
N ILE A 9 -3.60 -19.16 14.94
CA ILE A 9 -3.63 -19.30 13.47
C ILE A 9 -3.88 -17.97 12.76
N SER A 10 -4.62 -17.04 13.38
CA SER A 10 -4.93 -15.74 12.79
C SER A 10 -3.70 -14.84 12.57
N ALA A 11 -2.68 -14.95 13.42
CA ALA A 11 -1.46 -14.13 13.33
C ALA A 11 -0.50 -14.58 12.21
N ILE A 12 -0.44 -15.88 11.92
CA ILE A 12 0.45 -16.47 10.90
C ILE A 12 -0.08 -16.15 9.48
N LEU A 13 -1.41 -16.25 9.28
CA LEU A 13 -2.03 -15.87 8.00
C LEU A 13 -1.93 -14.36 7.71
N LYS A 14 -1.85 -13.51 8.74
CA LYS A 14 -1.74 -12.05 8.55
C LYS A 14 -0.35 -11.65 8.03
N THR A 15 0.71 -12.28 8.54
CA THR A 15 2.11 -11.94 8.25
C THR A 15 2.57 -12.37 6.86
N GLU A 16 2.16 -13.55 6.38
CA GLU A 16 2.47 -13.98 5.01
C GLU A 16 1.75 -13.12 3.95
N LYS A 17 0.50 -12.77 4.25
CA LYS A 17 -0.33 -11.96 3.35
C LYS A 17 0.23 -10.54 3.25
N THR A 18 0.75 -9.93 4.32
CA THR A 18 1.33 -8.56 4.27
C THR A 18 2.63 -8.48 3.48
N ILE A 19 3.54 -9.46 3.63
CA ILE A 19 4.84 -9.49 2.91
C ILE A 19 4.63 -9.68 1.41
N LYS A 20 3.70 -10.57 1.02
CA LYS A 20 3.39 -10.81 -0.41
C LYS A 20 2.72 -9.59 -1.07
N ARG A 21 2.04 -8.73 -0.30
CA ARG A 21 1.36 -7.51 -0.79
C ARG A 21 2.27 -6.30 -0.92
N SER A 22 3.29 -6.13 -0.05
CA SER A 22 4.20 -4.98 -0.11
C SER A 22 5.05 -4.95 -1.39
N ILE A 23 5.52 -6.12 -1.84
CA ILE A 23 6.32 -6.24 -3.08
C ILE A 23 5.45 -6.08 -4.34
N HIS A 24 4.16 -6.42 -4.25
CA HIS A 24 3.28 -6.51 -5.41
C HIS A 24 2.82 -5.15 -5.95
N PHE A 25 2.51 -4.18 -5.08
CA PHE A 25 1.89 -2.92 -5.55
C PHE A 25 2.88 -2.01 -6.31
N LEU A 26 4.16 -2.01 -5.94
CA LEU A 26 5.20 -1.27 -6.66
C LEU A 26 5.43 -1.80 -8.08
N SER A 27 5.19 -3.10 -8.30
CA SER A 27 5.31 -3.73 -9.61
C SER A 27 4.15 -3.36 -10.56
N ALA A 28 3.03 -2.85 -10.04
CA ALA A 28 1.90 -2.35 -10.84
C ALA A 28 2.13 -0.93 -11.39
N LEU A 29 3.20 -0.25 -10.95
CA LEU A 29 3.56 1.11 -11.34
C LEU A 29 4.61 1.10 -12.45
N SER A 30 4.64 2.20 -13.22
CA SER A 30 5.73 2.44 -14.17
C SER A 30 7.05 2.67 -13.41
N ALA A 31 8.18 2.45 -14.07
CA ALA A 31 9.50 2.72 -13.50
C ALA A 31 9.64 4.11 -12.82
N PRO A 32 9.16 5.24 -13.40
CA PRO A 32 9.24 6.54 -12.72
C PRO A 32 8.36 6.62 -11.47
N ALA A 33 7.13 6.10 -11.48
CA ALA A 33 6.23 6.15 -10.32
C ALA A 33 6.71 5.23 -9.18
N ARG A 34 7.25 4.06 -9.50
CA ARG A 34 7.87 3.18 -8.50
C ARG A 34 9.05 3.87 -7.81
N ARG A 35 10.00 4.39 -8.61
CA ARG A 35 11.18 5.10 -8.09
C ARG A 35 10.78 6.32 -7.24
N ALA A 36 9.72 7.02 -7.63
CA ALA A 36 9.19 8.14 -6.87
C ALA A 36 8.77 7.71 -5.45
N LEU A 37 8.07 6.58 -5.30
CA LEU A 37 7.68 6.06 -3.98
C LEU A 37 8.88 5.56 -3.18
N GLU A 38 9.76 4.78 -3.82
CA GLU A 38 10.97 4.23 -3.17
C GLU A 38 11.88 5.34 -2.65
N ASN A 39 12.11 6.39 -3.44
CA ASN A 39 12.91 7.56 -3.05
C ASN A 39 12.28 8.37 -1.90
N ASN A 40 10.94 8.30 -1.74
CA ASN A 40 10.22 8.90 -0.62
C ASN A 40 10.04 7.92 0.56
N GLY A 41 10.70 6.75 0.54
CA GLY A 41 10.63 5.76 1.61
C GLY A 41 9.31 4.99 1.68
N ILE A 42 8.48 5.05 0.64
CA ILE A 42 7.17 4.41 0.58
C ILE A 42 7.32 3.04 -0.09
N SER A 43 7.29 2.01 0.72
CA SER A 43 7.44 0.60 0.34
C SER A 43 6.21 -0.26 0.66
N THR A 44 5.18 0.32 1.30
CA THR A 44 3.91 -0.35 1.61
C THR A 44 2.71 0.55 1.35
N LEU A 45 1.54 -0.06 1.15
CA LEU A 45 0.27 0.66 1.03
C LEU A 45 -0.13 1.38 2.33
N GLU A 46 0.27 0.83 3.49
CA GLU A 46 0.04 1.46 4.79
C GLU A 46 0.83 2.76 4.90
N GLN A 47 2.11 2.77 4.50
CA GLN A 47 2.92 3.99 4.43
C GLN A 47 2.28 5.00 3.49
N LEU A 48 1.85 4.55 2.30
CA LEU A 48 1.18 5.41 1.32
C LEU A 48 -0.12 6.02 1.86
N SER A 49 -0.90 5.29 2.65
CA SER A 49 -2.15 5.76 3.24
C SER A 49 -1.99 6.94 4.20
N ASN A 50 -0.78 7.17 4.73
CA ASN A 50 -0.49 8.32 5.59
C ASN A 50 -0.32 9.64 4.81
N TYR A 51 -0.14 9.56 3.49
CA TYR A 51 0.02 10.72 2.62
C TYR A 51 -1.33 11.17 2.05
N ILE A 52 -1.41 12.46 1.74
CA ILE A 52 -2.54 13.00 0.98
C ILE A 52 -2.27 12.88 -0.53
N LYS A 53 -3.34 12.80 -1.34
CA LYS A 53 -3.24 12.68 -2.80
C LYS A 53 -2.39 13.78 -3.44
N LYS A 54 -2.50 15.03 -2.96
CA LYS A 54 -1.74 16.16 -3.51
C LYS A 54 -0.24 16.07 -3.23
N GLU A 55 0.18 15.51 -2.10
CA GLU A 55 1.59 15.28 -1.77
C GLU A 55 2.19 14.23 -2.70
N VAL A 56 1.49 13.12 -2.88
CA VAL A 56 1.94 12.05 -3.79
C VAL A 56 2.03 12.54 -5.23
N LEU A 57 1.12 13.42 -5.66
CA LEU A 57 1.17 14.04 -6.98
C LEU A 57 2.40 14.95 -7.18
N LYS A 58 2.99 15.50 -6.11
CA LYS A 58 4.22 16.31 -6.20
C LYS A 58 5.47 15.46 -6.44
N PHE A 59 5.42 14.15 -6.22
CA PHE A 59 6.59 13.30 -6.42
C PHE A 59 6.98 13.23 -7.90
N HIS A 60 8.27 13.39 -8.19
CA HIS A 60 8.79 13.35 -9.55
C HIS A 60 8.54 11.97 -10.18
N GLY A 61 7.70 11.92 -11.20
CA GLY A 61 7.29 10.67 -11.85
C GLY A 61 5.87 10.18 -11.47
N MET A 62 5.18 10.88 -10.56
CA MET A 62 3.75 10.69 -10.32
C MET A 62 2.92 11.59 -11.21
N GLY A 63 1.89 11.02 -11.83
CA GLY A 63 1.04 11.75 -12.76
C GLY A 63 -0.36 11.15 -12.89
N LYS A 64 -1.12 11.66 -13.86
CA LYS A 64 -2.54 11.33 -14.10
C LYS A 64 -2.82 9.82 -14.22
N SER A 65 -1.85 9.03 -14.67
CA SER A 65 -1.98 7.57 -14.84
C SER A 65 -1.59 6.75 -13.61
N SER A 66 -0.85 7.32 -12.65
CA SER A 66 -0.33 6.60 -11.49
C SER A 66 -1.26 6.72 -10.28
N ILE A 67 -1.84 7.90 -10.06
CA ILE A 67 -2.71 8.16 -8.91
C ILE A 67 -3.95 7.25 -8.90
N PRO A 68 -4.73 7.07 -10.00
CA PRO A 68 -5.89 6.18 -9.97
C PRO A 68 -5.52 4.71 -9.69
N LYS A 69 -4.32 4.28 -10.09
CA LYS A 69 -3.83 2.94 -9.76
C LYS A 69 -3.57 2.79 -8.27
N LEU A 70 -2.95 3.80 -7.66
CA LEU A 70 -2.71 3.82 -6.20
C LEU A 70 -4.03 3.86 -5.43
N GLU A 71 -5.01 4.66 -5.87
CA GLU A 71 -6.35 4.69 -5.28
C GLU A 71 -7.01 3.32 -5.33
N LYS A 72 -6.94 2.64 -6.48
CA LYS A 72 -7.46 1.27 -6.62
C LYS A 72 -6.75 0.30 -5.68
N LEU A 73 -5.42 0.33 -5.63
CA LEU A 73 -4.63 -0.57 -4.78
C LEU A 73 -4.92 -0.36 -3.28
N LEU A 74 -5.12 0.89 -2.85
CA LEU A 74 -5.54 1.22 -1.49
C LEU A 74 -6.96 0.71 -1.23
N SER A 75 -7.90 0.98 -2.15
CA SER A 75 -9.30 0.55 -2.03
C SER A 75 -9.46 -0.97 -1.99
N ASP A 76 -8.67 -1.71 -2.78
CA ASP A 76 -8.61 -3.18 -2.75
C ASP A 76 -8.20 -3.72 -1.37
N GLN A 77 -7.58 -2.89 -0.52
CA GLN A 77 -7.21 -3.19 0.87
C GLN A 77 -8.10 -2.49 1.91
N ASN A 78 -9.22 -1.88 1.51
CA ASN A 78 -10.06 -1.03 2.35
C ASN A 78 -9.30 0.15 2.99
N MET A 79 -8.28 0.65 2.29
CA MET A 79 -7.50 1.83 2.66
C MET A 79 -7.83 2.97 1.70
N SER A 80 -7.46 4.19 2.10
CA SER A 80 -7.53 5.37 1.26
C SER A 80 -6.30 6.24 1.50
N PHE A 81 -6.08 7.23 0.65
CA PHE A 81 -5.21 8.33 1.02
C PHE A 81 -5.73 9.02 2.27
N ARG A 82 -4.83 9.66 3.01
CA ARG A 82 -5.20 10.52 4.11
C ARG A 82 -6.10 11.63 3.60
N SER A 83 -7.19 11.88 4.29
CA SER A 83 -8.05 13.03 4.05
C SER A 83 -7.32 14.28 4.54
N GLY A 84 -6.74 15.04 3.62
CA GLY A 84 -6.14 16.34 3.85
C GLY A 84 -5.94 17.04 2.51
N GLU A 85 -6.09 18.36 2.49
CA GLU A 85 -5.98 19.16 1.26
C GLU A 85 -4.55 19.35 0.78
#